data_AF-A0A1C4Z5T9-F1
#
_entry.id   AF-A0A1C4Z5T9-F1
#
_cell.length_a   1.000
_cell.length_b   1.000
_cell.length_c   1.000
_cell.angle_alpha   90.00
_cell.angle_beta   90.00
_cell.angle_gamma   90.00
#
_symmetry.space_group_name_H-M   'P 1'
#
loop_
_entity.id
_entity.type
_entity.pdbx_description
1 polymer ?
#
loop_
_entity_poly.entity_id
_entity_poly.type
_entity_poly.pdbx_seq_one_letter_code
_entity_poly.pdbx_strand_id
1 'polypeptide(L)'
;MTDWARLHVSHCQYDVSTVPGATGAAIYTVGDDLLHVGGPYQFTGFCGIHTGGIEARLRVLSVPPAEVDAGWDAISEATLWSPSGRLSVVGLMGGTAETLTDVAVPRGLIRVRVHARHRLHETVRTDDDPPEQHELHVWAVSEQMPCRTVLADPGARCWEQKPAKAAEWAMLSLVPRPSTRPAILPPLPSDPYEDDNGLDRVTVVRHRPAPVPLPVGVLPVGVLPVGVLPVGDLEVRLDRVDAETLRWSWATAESPIFPDPLTTLPDDEPTTVRVTTGPDGVTLRHEGVRGRHAVALGLIWDHLLDGTGPHPWVETLRGQAAEATAQAEKARRLQAEQEAARWGGPPPSDRVRRLFGHAQSLARIDRRLLDRIDALPADRQREVACWAARRAMRVAGLEQLDWIADALAAAEDGRPLPRAFTEQNGAAAYGRLMSDPEVPHTTIPLTPDPAFRAFGVTEVRQQAVAFPALVALANHDPLAAAIDAVRDAAIAHGDDRDRFLTEAHAALA
;
A
#
# COMPACT_ATOMS: atom_id res chain seq x y z
N MET A 1 31.39 -20.11 15.78
CA MET A 1 30.66 -20.63 16.96
C MET A 1 30.58 -19.51 17.97
N THR A 2 29.41 -19.26 18.53
CA THR A 2 29.25 -18.30 19.63
C THR A 2 29.39 -19.01 20.97
N ASP A 3 29.77 -18.27 22.00
CA ASP A 3 29.74 -18.76 23.38
C ASP A 3 28.30 -18.92 23.87
N TRP A 4 28.11 -19.74 24.90
CA TRP A 4 26.80 -19.84 25.58
C TRP A 4 26.41 -18.49 26.15
N ALA A 5 25.18 -18.08 25.85
CA ALA A 5 24.64 -16.81 26.30
C ALA A 5 23.29 -17.03 26.99
N ARG A 6 23.06 -16.28 28.06
CA ARG A 6 21.78 -16.29 28.74
C ARG A 6 20.75 -15.54 27.89
N LEU A 7 19.67 -16.21 27.53
CA LEU A 7 18.54 -15.66 26.79
C LEU A 7 17.31 -15.65 27.70
N HIS A 8 16.69 -14.50 27.88
CA HIS A 8 15.44 -14.41 28.65
C HIS A 8 14.24 -14.74 27.76
N VAL A 9 13.51 -15.80 28.07
CA VAL A 9 12.32 -16.23 27.33
C VAL A 9 11.06 -15.89 28.10
N SER A 10 9.97 -15.64 27.38
CA SER A 10 8.62 -15.46 27.93
C SER A 10 7.64 -16.26 27.09
N HIS A 11 6.53 -16.72 27.71
CA HIS A 11 5.53 -17.57 27.05
C HIS A 11 6.10 -18.84 26.39
N CYS A 12 7.08 -19.47 27.04
CA CYS A 12 7.74 -20.67 26.53
C CYS A 12 8.44 -20.49 25.17
N GLN A 13 8.77 -19.27 24.74
CA GLN A 13 9.24 -19.07 23.36
C GLN A 13 10.33 -18.01 23.18
N TYR A 14 11.09 -18.20 22.10
CA TYR A 14 11.99 -17.23 21.49
C TYR A 14 11.83 -17.25 19.97
N ASP A 15 12.28 -16.19 19.32
CA ASP A 15 12.24 -16.02 17.87
C ASP A 15 13.64 -16.19 17.28
N VAL A 16 13.70 -16.80 16.09
CA VAL A 16 14.91 -16.89 15.27
C VAL A 16 14.59 -16.25 13.93
N SER A 17 15.29 -15.18 13.57
CA SER A 17 15.02 -14.43 12.35
C SER A 17 16.28 -14.01 11.60
N THR A 18 16.21 -14.02 10.27
CA THR A 18 17.25 -13.50 9.36
C THR A 18 16.97 -12.07 8.86
N VAL A 19 15.79 -11.53 9.17
CA VAL A 19 15.33 -10.18 8.83
C VAL A 19 14.70 -9.56 10.08
N PRO A 20 15.41 -8.69 10.80
CA PRO A 20 14.90 -8.09 12.03
C PRO A 20 13.55 -7.39 11.83
N GLY A 21 12.57 -7.67 12.69
CA GLY A 21 11.26 -7.02 12.63
C GLY A 21 10.31 -7.53 11.55
N ALA A 22 10.72 -8.49 10.71
CA ALA A 22 9.83 -9.18 9.78
C ALA A 22 8.83 -10.05 10.56
N THR A 23 7.76 -9.46 11.10
CA THR A 23 6.77 -10.21 11.87
C THR A 23 5.99 -11.17 10.99
N GLY A 24 6.35 -12.45 11.02
CA GLY A 24 5.53 -13.57 10.54
C GLY A 24 4.50 -14.02 11.58
N ALA A 25 3.93 -13.10 12.36
CA ALA A 25 2.98 -13.38 13.43
C ALA A 25 1.59 -13.80 12.90
N ALA A 26 1.55 -14.59 11.84
CA ALA A 26 0.35 -15.30 11.41
C ALA A 26 0.26 -16.60 12.20
N ILE A 27 -0.89 -16.81 12.86
CA ILE A 27 -1.17 -17.97 13.70
C ILE A 27 -1.49 -19.17 12.78
N TYR A 28 -0.50 -19.69 12.08
CA TYR A 28 -0.56 -21.04 11.49
C TYR A 28 0.48 -21.91 12.18
N THR A 29 0.09 -23.16 12.45
CA THR A 29 0.94 -24.13 13.14
C THR A 29 1.51 -25.07 12.08
N VAL A 30 2.81 -24.94 11.81
CA VAL A 30 3.61 -25.89 11.02
C VAL A 30 4.94 -26.10 11.73
N GLY A 31 5.13 -27.31 12.24
CA GLY A 31 6.34 -27.69 12.97
C GLY A 31 6.03 -28.70 14.06
N ASP A 32 6.81 -28.67 15.14
CA ASP A 32 6.68 -29.57 16.28
C ASP A 32 6.88 -28.83 17.61
N ASP A 33 7.01 -29.59 18.70
CA ASP A 33 7.17 -29.07 20.05
C ASP A 33 8.45 -28.30 20.33
N LEU A 34 9.43 -28.33 19.42
CA LEU A 34 10.65 -27.58 19.57
C LEU A 34 10.66 -26.33 18.69
N LEU A 35 10.06 -26.37 17.49
CA LEU A 35 9.96 -25.18 16.65
C LEU A 35 8.72 -25.15 15.75
N HIS A 36 8.21 -23.94 15.50
CA HIS A 36 7.18 -23.65 14.50
C HIS A 36 7.68 -22.63 13.47
N VAL A 37 7.53 -22.95 12.19
CA VAL A 37 7.90 -22.06 11.08
C VAL A 37 6.92 -20.89 11.00
N GLY A 38 7.42 -19.66 11.13
CA GLY A 38 6.62 -18.43 11.09
C GLY A 38 6.71 -17.67 9.77
N GLY A 39 7.60 -18.07 8.86
CA GLY A 39 7.68 -17.52 7.51
C GLY A 39 8.98 -17.86 6.79
N PRO A 40 9.32 -17.20 5.67
CA PRO A 40 10.57 -17.44 4.97
C PRO A 40 11.81 -17.04 5.79
N TYR A 41 11.68 -16.05 6.67
CA TYR A 41 12.80 -15.46 7.40
C TYR A 41 12.90 -15.90 8.84
N GLN A 42 11.87 -16.56 9.39
CA GLN A 42 11.79 -16.81 10.82
C GLN A 42 11.07 -18.08 11.24
N PHE A 43 11.42 -18.56 12.44
CA PHE A 43 10.67 -19.57 13.18
C PHE A 43 10.68 -19.26 14.68
N THR A 44 9.66 -19.73 15.38
CA THR A 44 9.57 -19.68 16.84
C THR A 44 10.16 -20.96 17.42
N GLY A 45 11.07 -20.84 18.38
CA GLY A 45 11.58 -21.97 19.18
C GLY A 45 10.87 -22.06 20.53
N PHE A 46 10.62 -23.28 21.02
CA PHE A 46 9.86 -23.53 22.25
C PHE A 46 10.70 -24.12 23.37
N CYS A 47 10.49 -23.60 24.58
CA CYS A 47 11.18 -23.98 25.81
C CYS A 47 10.24 -24.74 26.77
N GLY A 48 10.81 -25.53 27.66
CA GLY A 48 10.10 -26.18 28.78
C GLY A 48 9.66 -25.19 29.86
N ILE A 49 10.40 -24.10 30.05
CA ILE A 49 10.07 -23.04 31.02
C ILE A 49 9.14 -21.97 30.41
N HIS A 50 8.16 -21.46 31.17
CA HIS A 50 7.29 -20.38 30.68
C HIS A 50 7.99 -19.03 30.65
N THR A 51 8.70 -18.66 31.72
CA THR A 51 9.42 -17.38 31.79
C THR A 51 10.67 -17.55 32.62
N GLY A 52 11.81 -17.07 32.10
CA GLY A 52 13.09 -17.20 32.77
C GLY A 52 14.27 -17.18 31.81
N GLY A 53 15.45 -17.53 32.32
CA GLY A 53 16.66 -17.62 31.51
C GLY A 53 16.89 -19.04 31.00
N ILE A 54 17.07 -19.19 29.69
CA ILE A 54 17.73 -20.36 29.08
C ILE A 54 19.16 -20.00 28.72
N GLU A 55 19.98 -20.99 28.41
CA GLU A 55 21.25 -20.78 27.73
C GLU A 55 21.10 -21.13 26.25
N ALA A 56 21.55 -20.25 25.37
CA ALA A 56 21.51 -20.47 23.94
C ALA A 56 22.86 -20.19 23.28
N ARG A 57 23.17 -20.91 22.20
CA ARG A 57 24.32 -20.62 21.33
C ARG A 57 24.07 -20.99 19.87
N LEU A 58 24.87 -20.42 18.98
CA LEU A 58 24.81 -20.63 17.55
C LEU A 58 26.12 -21.19 16.99
N ARG A 59 26.01 -22.22 16.14
CA ARG A 59 27.11 -22.85 15.42
C ARG A 59 26.87 -22.75 13.92
N VAL A 60 27.69 -21.96 13.24
CA VAL A 60 27.71 -21.91 11.78
C VAL A 60 28.66 -22.99 11.27
N LEU A 61 28.14 -23.88 10.44
CA LEU A 61 28.82 -25.07 9.92
C LEU A 61 28.93 -24.98 8.40
N SER A 62 29.98 -25.58 7.84
CA SER A 62 30.17 -25.67 6.39
C SER A 62 29.35 -26.79 5.75
N VAL A 63 28.93 -27.79 6.53
CA VAL A 63 28.22 -28.99 6.08
C VAL A 63 27.18 -29.42 7.14
N PRO A 64 26.13 -30.17 6.76
CA PRO A 64 25.19 -30.73 7.72
C PRO A 64 25.90 -31.61 8.77
N PRO A 65 25.51 -31.56 10.05
CA PRO A 65 26.07 -32.44 11.06
C PRO A 65 25.69 -33.90 10.76
N ALA A 66 26.72 -34.76 10.65
CA ALA A 66 26.57 -36.16 10.25
C ALA A 66 25.93 -37.04 11.35
N GLU A 67 26.17 -36.71 12.61
CA GLU A 67 25.69 -37.47 13.76
C GLU A 67 24.94 -36.55 14.74
N VAL A 68 24.07 -37.17 15.53
CA VAL A 68 23.38 -36.55 16.65
C VAL A 68 24.06 -37.04 17.92
N ASP A 69 24.68 -36.12 18.67
CA ASP A 69 25.30 -36.46 19.96
C ASP A 69 24.27 -37.06 20.93
N ALA A 70 24.71 -38.02 21.75
CA ALA A 70 23.90 -38.53 22.84
C ALA A 70 23.69 -37.43 23.92
N GLY A 71 22.46 -37.27 24.40
CA GLY A 71 22.13 -36.34 25.51
C GLY A 71 21.31 -35.11 25.13
N TRP A 72 20.78 -35.03 23.89
CA TRP A 72 19.74 -34.09 23.52
C TRP A 72 18.35 -34.68 23.81
N ASP A 73 17.42 -33.84 24.27
CA ASP A 73 16.03 -34.25 24.55
C ASP A 73 15.16 -34.13 23.30
N ALA A 74 15.40 -33.11 22.48
CA ALA A 74 14.65 -32.84 21.26
C ALA A 74 15.53 -32.19 20.18
N ILE A 75 15.28 -32.52 18.92
CA ILE A 75 16.01 -31.97 17.76
C ILE A 75 15.05 -31.78 16.59
N SER A 76 15.04 -30.57 16.03
CA SER A 76 14.15 -30.21 14.91
C SER A 76 14.86 -29.32 13.91
N GLU A 77 14.47 -29.41 12.64
CA GLU A 77 15.08 -28.70 11.53
C GLU A 77 14.08 -27.84 10.75
N ALA A 78 14.46 -26.61 10.42
CA ALA A 78 13.71 -25.71 9.55
C ALA A 78 14.63 -25.05 8.50
N THR A 79 14.05 -24.67 7.37
CA THR A 79 14.76 -23.90 6.34
C THR A 79 14.37 -22.43 6.45
N LEU A 80 15.34 -21.53 6.43
CA LEU A 80 15.13 -20.08 6.35
C LEU A 80 15.83 -19.50 5.12
N TRP A 81 15.32 -18.38 4.63
CA TRP A 81 15.97 -17.53 3.65
C TRP A 81 16.79 -16.46 4.39
N SER A 82 18.09 -16.36 4.12
CA SER A 82 19.01 -15.37 4.70
C SER A 82 19.56 -14.44 3.61
N PRO A 83 18.78 -13.44 3.18
CA PRO A 83 19.21 -12.48 2.16
C PRO A 83 20.51 -11.73 2.52
N SER A 84 20.58 -11.24 3.77
CA SER A 84 21.69 -10.43 4.29
C SER A 84 22.88 -11.24 4.81
N GLY A 85 22.71 -12.56 5.03
CA GLY A 85 23.71 -13.38 5.72
C GLY A 85 23.80 -13.06 7.22
N ARG A 86 22.71 -12.57 7.82
CA ARG A 86 22.59 -12.30 9.25
C ARG A 86 21.46 -13.13 9.85
N LEU A 87 21.63 -13.53 11.11
CA LEU A 87 20.64 -14.24 11.90
C LEU A 87 20.70 -13.79 13.36
N SER A 88 19.53 -13.57 13.94
CA SER A 88 19.34 -13.16 15.32
C SER A 88 18.45 -14.16 16.07
N VAL A 89 18.76 -14.41 17.34
CA VAL A 89 17.92 -15.17 18.28
C VAL A 89 17.46 -14.21 19.37
N VAL A 90 16.15 -14.04 19.49
CA VAL A 90 15.51 -13.01 20.31
C VAL A 90 14.55 -13.64 21.30
N GLY A 91 14.72 -13.37 22.58
CA GLY A 91 13.77 -13.81 23.60
C GLY A 91 12.47 -13.02 23.48
N LEU A 92 11.33 -13.71 23.44
CA LEU A 92 10.05 -13.03 23.35
C LEU A 92 9.85 -12.14 24.59
N MET A 93 9.65 -10.83 24.37
CA MET A 93 9.59 -9.79 25.42
C MET A 93 10.84 -9.64 26.29
N GLY A 94 11.82 -10.55 26.21
CA GLY A 94 13.06 -10.54 26.98
C GLY A 94 14.21 -9.83 26.27
N GLY A 95 14.06 -9.51 24.98
CA GLY A 95 15.06 -8.80 24.20
C GLY A 95 16.14 -9.73 23.63
N THR A 96 17.28 -9.15 23.26
CA THR A 96 18.39 -9.86 22.62
C THR A 96 19.57 -10.10 23.54
N ALA A 97 20.36 -11.13 23.25
CA ALA A 97 21.73 -11.24 23.74
C ALA A 97 22.70 -10.82 22.64
N GLU A 98 23.71 -10.01 22.96
CA GLU A 98 24.65 -9.45 21.97
C GLU A 98 25.32 -10.54 21.12
N THR A 99 25.74 -11.65 21.75
CA THR A 99 26.37 -12.79 21.08
C THR A 99 25.43 -13.61 20.18
N LEU A 100 24.12 -13.37 20.26
CA LEU A 100 23.08 -14.03 19.48
C LEU A 100 22.38 -13.06 18.51
N THR A 101 22.86 -11.82 18.38
CA THR A 101 22.29 -10.81 17.49
C THR A 101 23.20 -10.60 16.29
N ASP A 102 22.60 -10.51 15.09
CA ASP A 102 23.28 -10.25 13.82
C ASP A 102 24.48 -11.17 13.54
N VAL A 103 24.35 -12.43 13.98
CA VAL A 103 25.38 -13.45 13.79
C VAL A 103 25.52 -13.72 12.30
N ALA A 104 26.75 -13.67 11.81
CA ALA A 104 27.05 -13.92 10.39
C ALA A 104 26.74 -15.38 10.04
N VAL A 105 25.89 -15.59 9.05
CA VAL A 105 25.49 -16.90 8.50
C VAL A 105 25.63 -16.87 6.97
N PRO A 106 25.62 -18.03 6.28
CA PRO A 106 25.64 -18.03 4.82
C PRO A 106 24.48 -17.21 4.24
N ARG A 107 24.76 -16.46 3.17
CA ARG A 107 23.71 -15.80 2.38
C ARG A 107 22.94 -16.83 1.56
N GLY A 108 21.68 -16.54 1.26
CA GLY A 108 20.80 -17.42 0.51
C GLY A 108 20.03 -18.38 1.43
N LEU A 109 19.79 -19.60 0.98
CA LEU A 109 18.97 -20.56 1.72
C LEU A 109 19.82 -21.29 2.76
N ILE A 110 19.34 -21.29 4.01
CA ILE A 110 20.02 -21.91 5.14
C ILE A 110 19.11 -22.94 5.81
N ARG A 111 19.72 -23.99 6.34
CA ARG A 111 19.07 -24.95 7.24
C ARG A 111 19.49 -24.62 8.66
N VAL A 112 18.52 -24.59 9.56
CA VAL A 112 18.73 -24.42 11.00
C VAL A 112 18.24 -25.67 11.70
N ARG A 113 19.14 -26.36 12.42
CA ARG A 113 18.83 -27.47 13.31
C ARG A 113 18.91 -26.99 14.75
N VAL A 114 17.79 -27.05 15.46
CA VAL A 114 17.70 -26.69 16.87
C VAL A 114 17.86 -27.97 17.69
N HIS A 115 18.79 -27.95 18.62
CA HIS A 115 18.99 -28.98 19.63
C HIS A 115 18.59 -28.40 20.98
N ALA A 116 17.80 -29.14 21.76
CA ALA A 116 17.43 -28.71 23.10
C ALA A 116 17.61 -29.84 24.13
N ARG A 117 18.06 -29.47 25.32
CA ARG A 117 18.24 -30.38 26.46
C ARG A 117 17.91 -29.70 27.79
N HIS A 118 17.69 -30.53 28.81
CA HIS A 118 17.22 -30.11 30.12
C HIS A 118 15.89 -29.36 30.04
N ARG A 119 14.99 -29.84 29.16
CA ARG A 119 13.67 -29.24 28.89
C ARG A 119 12.63 -29.60 29.96
N LEU A 120 12.93 -29.27 31.21
CA LEU A 120 12.04 -29.53 32.33
C LEU A 120 10.92 -28.48 32.40
N HIS A 121 9.68 -28.95 32.59
CA HIS A 121 8.54 -28.05 32.83
C HIS A 121 8.75 -27.28 34.14
N GLU A 122 8.34 -26.02 34.18
CA GLU A 122 8.56 -25.14 35.34
C GLU A 122 8.00 -25.71 36.66
N THR A 123 6.93 -26.50 36.59
CA THR A 123 6.29 -27.10 37.78
C THR A 123 7.08 -28.27 38.37
N VAL A 124 8.02 -28.85 37.63
CA VAL A 124 8.87 -29.96 38.09
C VAL A 124 10.32 -29.56 38.29
N ARG A 125 10.69 -28.37 37.83
CA ARG A 125 12.05 -27.83 37.89
C ARG A 125 12.39 -27.35 39.31
N THR A 126 13.61 -27.62 39.74
CA THR A 126 14.19 -27.25 41.02
C THR A 126 15.45 -26.40 40.82
N ASP A 127 15.96 -25.80 41.89
CA ASP A 127 17.20 -25.01 41.85
C ASP A 127 18.46 -25.86 41.57
N ASP A 128 18.37 -27.18 41.78
CA ASP A 128 19.46 -28.13 41.51
C ASP A 128 19.51 -28.57 40.04
N ASP A 129 18.48 -28.26 39.24
CA ASP A 129 18.41 -28.64 37.84
C ASP A 129 19.25 -27.70 36.94
N PRO A 130 20.03 -28.25 36.00
CA PRO A 130 20.83 -27.44 35.07
C PRO A 130 19.92 -26.54 34.20
N PRO A 131 20.39 -25.32 33.80
CA PRO A 131 19.64 -24.44 32.91
C PRO A 131 19.16 -25.18 31.66
N GLU A 132 17.97 -24.85 31.16
CA GLU A 132 17.55 -25.35 29.84
C GLU A 132 18.48 -24.78 28.76
N GLN A 133 18.93 -25.63 27.83
CA GLN A 133 19.97 -25.27 26.87
C GLN A 133 19.53 -25.53 25.43
N HIS A 134 19.72 -24.53 24.57
CA HIS A 134 19.38 -24.56 23.15
C HIS A 134 20.60 -24.29 22.27
N GLU A 135 20.89 -25.18 21.34
CA GLU A 135 22.00 -25.03 20.40
C GLU A 135 21.49 -25.06 18.96
N LEU A 136 21.79 -24.01 18.21
CA LEU A 136 21.34 -23.85 16.82
C LEU A 136 22.51 -24.11 15.88
N HIS A 137 22.41 -25.12 15.03
CA HIS A 137 23.36 -25.40 13.95
C HIS A 137 22.84 -24.82 12.65
N VAL A 138 23.65 -24.02 11.96
CA VAL A 138 23.26 -23.31 10.75
C VAL A 138 24.23 -23.65 9.62
N TRP A 139 23.73 -24.06 8.46
CA TRP A 139 24.53 -24.31 7.26
C TRP A 139 23.77 -23.95 5.99
N ALA A 140 24.51 -23.72 4.90
CA ALA A 140 23.94 -23.41 3.58
C ALA A 140 23.30 -24.64 2.94
N VAL A 141 22.19 -24.44 2.23
CA VAL A 141 21.52 -25.47 1.41
C VAL A 141 21.02 -24.87 0.10
N SER A 142 20.80 -25.69 -0.92
CA SER A 142 20.14 -25.28 -2.17
C SER A 142 18.69 -25.76 -2.26
N GLU A 143 18.25 -26.59 -1.31
CA GLU A 143 16.93 -27.21 -1.30
C GLU A 143 16.13 -26.84 -0.05
N GLN A 144 14.93 -26.29 -0.28
CA GLN A 144 13.92 -26.06 0.74
C GLN A 144 13.15 -27.36 0.94
N MET A 145 13.19 -27.89 2.17
CA MET A 145 12.42 -29.07 2.57
C MET A 145 11.50 -28.72 3.74
N PRO A 146 10.43 -29.50 3.99
CA PRO A 146 9.57 -29.33 5.16
C PRO A 146 10.36 -29.26 6.47
N CYS A 147 9.70 -28.73 7.49
CA CYS A 147 10.16 -28.89 8.87
C CYS A 147 10.29 -30.39 9.18
N ARG A 148 11.36 -30.78 9.87
CA ARG A 148 11.65 -32.18 10.19
C ARG A 148 11.99 -32.32 11.67
N THR A 149 11.22 -33.15 12.36
CA THR A 149 11.59 -33.65 13.68
C THR A 149 12.65 -34.74 13.51
N VAL A 150 13.85 -34.51 14.05
CA VAL A 150 14.97 -35.47 14.05
C VAL A 150 14.93 -36.33 15.30
N LEU A 151 14.65 -35.71 16.45
CA LEU A 151 14.43 -36.36 17.73
C LEU A 151 13.21 -35.72 18.41
N ALA A 152 12.16 -36.52 18.61
CA ALA A 152 10.93 -36.04 19.23
C ALA A 152 11.11 -35.85 20.73
N ASP A 153 10.54 -34.77 21.26
CA ASP A 153 10.49 -34.51 22.69
C ASP A 153 9.64 -35.58 23.42
N PRO A 154 10.18 -36.28 24.43
CA PRO A 154 9.38 -37.22 25.23
C PRO A 154 8.23 -36.55 25.99
N GLY A 155 8.30 -35.23 26.25
CA GLY A 155 7.25 -34.43 26.88
C GLY A 155 6.30 -33.70 25.90
N ALA A 156 6.36 -34.05 24.62
CA ALA A 156 5.68 -33.41 23.49
C ALA A 156 4.22 -32.99 23.76
N ARG A 157 3.87 -31.74 23.42
CA ARG A 157 2.50 -31.27 23.30
C ARG A 157 2.03 -31.51 21.86
N CYS A 158 0.99 -32.32 21.68
CA CYS A 158 0.41 -32.48 20.34
C CYS A 158 -0.31 -31.18 19.89
N TRP A 159 0.41 -30.30 19.21
CA TRP A 159 -0.19 -29.14 18.55
C TRP A 159 -0.97 -29.56 17.32
N GLU A 160 -2.21 -29.09 17.21
CA GLU A 160 -3.00 -29.27 16.00
C GLU A 160 -2.33 -28.52 14.84
N GLN A 161 -1.84 -29.27 13.86
CA GLN A 161 -1.26 -28.71 12.63
C GLN A 161 -2.36 -28.10 11.76
N LYS A 162 -2.09 -26.94 11.15
CA LYS A 162 -3.09 -26.22 10.33
C LYS A 162 -2.59 -25.97 8.90
N PRO A 163 -2.36 -27.04 8.10
CA PRO A 163 -1.74 -26.93 6.78
C PRO A 163 -2.56 -26.07 5.80
N ALA A 164 -3.90 -26.11 5.86
CA ALA A 164 -4.74 -25.24 5.04
C ALA A 164 -4.53 -23.75 5.37
N LYS A 165 -4.39 -23.40 6.66
CA LYS A 165 -4.13 -22.01 7.08
C LYS A 165 -2.72 -21.56 6.72
N ALA A 166 -1.75 -22.48 6.77
CA ALA A 166 -0.38 -22.23 6.33
C ALA A 166 -0.31 -21.95 4.82
N ALA A 167 -1.03 -22.73 4.00
CA ALA A 167 -1.12 -22.50 2.56
C ALA A 167 -1.88 -21.22 2.22
N GLU A 168 -2.94 -20.89 2.97
CA GLU A 168 -3.64 -19.60 2.86
C GLU A 168 -2.67 -18.44 3.09
N TRP A 169 -1.95 -18.45 4.22
CA TRP A 169 -0.95 -17.44 4.53
C TRP A 169 0.15 -17.36 3.47
N ALA A 170 0.66 -18.51 3.03
CA ALA A 170 1.73 -18.58 2.05
C ALA A 170 1.32 -17.94 0.72
N MET A 171 0.10 -18.24 0.25
CA MET A 171 -0.39 -17.63 -0.98
C MET A 171 -0.59 -16.13 -0.84
N LEU A 172 -1.20 -15.67 0.26
CA LEU A 172 -1.37 -14.24 0.53
C LEU A 172 -0.03 -13.49 0.65
N SER A 173 1.01 -14.15 1.16
CA SER A 173 2.35 -13.58 1.29
C SER A 173 3.08 -13.43 -0.05
N LEU A 174 2.75 -14.27 -1.04
CA LEU A 174 3.29 -14.15 -2.40
C LEU A 174 2.62 -13.03 -3.20
N VAL A 175 1.38 -12.66 -2.84
CA VAL A 175 0.59 -11.61 -3.50
C VAL A 175 0.23 -10.48 -2.53
N PRO A 176 1.23 -9.85 -1.88
CA PRO A 176 0.97 -8.86 -0.85
C PRO A 176 0.16 -7.70 -1.42
N ARG A 177 -0.91 -7.35 -0.72
CA ARG A 177 -1.75 -6.21 -1.06
C ARG A 177 -1.28 -4.98 -0.31
N PRO A 178 -1.09 -3.83 -0.98
CA PRO A 178 -0.87 -2.57 -0.29
C PRO A 178 -2.02 -2.37 0.70
N SER A 179 -1.69 -2.04 1.94
CA SER A 179 -2.72 -1.65 2.90
C SER A 179 -3.49 -0.46 2.32
N THR A 180 -4.82 -0.56 2.25
CA THR A 180 -5.69 0.58 1.88
C THR A 180 -5.72 1.65 2.96
N ARG A 181 -5.08 1.42 4.11
CA ARG A 181 -4.85 2.47 5.10
C ARG A 181 -3.86 3.47 4.50
N PRO A 182 -4.16 4.78 4.52
CA PRO A 182 -3.20 5.80 4.14
C PRO A 182 -1.92 5.55 4.94
N ALA A 183 -0.79 5.35 4.24
CA ALA A 183 0.49 5.32 4.90
C ALA A 183 0.71 6.70 5.53
N ILE A 184 0.53 6.78 6.86
CA ILE A 184 0.75 8.02 7.63
C ILE A 184 2.22 8.42 7.57
N LEU A 185 3.09 7.44 7.31
CA LEU A 185 4.52 7.62 7.15
C LEU A 185 4.93 7.49 5.68
N PRO A 186 5.93 8.26 5.23
CA PRO A 186 6.53 8.04 3.91
C PRO A 186 6.99 6.58 3.78
N PRO A 187 6.98 6.01 2.55
CA PRO A 187 7.50 4.67 2.33
C PRO A 187 8.92 4.60 2.89
N LEU A 188 9.15 3.66 3.81
CA LEU A 188 10.48 3.40 4.32
C LEU A 188 11.39 3.00 3.14
N PRO A 189 12.67 3.37 3.17
CA PRO A 189 13.63 2.83 2.20
C PRO A 189 13.58 1.30 2.25
N SER A 190 13.87 0.65 1.11
CA SER A 190 13.97 -0.81 1.02
C SER A 190 14.86 -1.33 2.16
N ASP A 191 14.34 -2.29 2.93
CA ASP A 191 15.06 -2.85 4.06
C ASP A 191 16.36 -3.49 3.56
N PRO A 192 17.56 -3.05 4.04
CA PRO A 192 18.83 -3.67 3.64
C PRO A 192 18.89 -5.16 3.98
N TYR A 193 18.05 -5.63 4.91
CA TYR A 193 17.91 -7.04 5.22
C TYR A 193 17.10 -7.82 4.17
N GLU A 194 16.41 -7.20 3.22
CA GLU A 194 15.60 -7.89 2.20
C GLU A 194 16.24 -7.89 0.80
N ASP A 195 17.53 -7.49 0.69
CA ASP A 195 18.23 -7.47 -0.60
C ASP A 195 18.55 -8.87 -1.13
N ASP A 196 17.69 -9.32 -2.04
CA ASP A 196 17.80 -10.59 -2.74
C ASP A 196 18.71 -10.54 -3.98
N ASN A 197 19.28 -9.38 -4.32
CA ASN A 197 20.05 -9.23 -5.54
C ASN A 197 21.29 -10.13 -5.55
N GLY A 198 21.45 -10.86 -6.65
CA GLY A 198 22.59 -11.75 -6.88
C GLY A 198 22.56 -13.05 -6.05
N LEU A 199 21.45 -13.38 -5.39
CA LEU A 199 21.28 -14.67 -4.73
C LEU A 199 20.71 -15.72 -5.69
N ASP A 200 21.23 -16.94 -5.57
CA ASP A 200 20.81 -18.06 -6.41
C ASP A 200 19.34 -18.44 -6.18
N ARG A 201 18.67 -18.82 -7.27
CA ARG A 201 17.36 -19.47 -7.20
C ARG A 201 17.54 -20.89 -6.65
N VAL A 202 16.53 -21.38 -5.94
CA VAL A 202 16.59 -22.61 -5.13
C VAL A 202 15.59 -23.65 -5.63
N THR A 203 15.64 -24.85 -5.04
CA THR A 203 14.66 -25.90 -5.30
C THR A 203 13.77 -26.12 -4.07
N VAL A 204 12.46 -26.17 -4.25
CA VAL A 204 11.52 -26.63 -3.22
C VAL A 204 11.27 -28.11 -3.45
N VAL A 205 11.50 -28.95 -2.44
CA VAL A 205 11.40 -30.41 -2.53
C VAL A 205 10.31 -30.92 -1.59
N ARG A 206 9.46 -31.82 -2.09
CA ARG A 206 8.44 -32.53 -1.31
C ARG A 206 8.45 -34.00 -1.62
N HIS A 207 8.30 -34.81 -0.58
CA HIS A 207 8.22 -36.26 -0.69
C HIS A 207 6.93 -36.74 -0.02
N ARG A 208 6.26 -37.73 -0.63
CA ARG A 208 5.06 -38.38 -0.10
C ARG A 208 5.17 -39.90 -0.27
N PRO A 209 4.94 -40.69 0.79
CA PRO A 209 5.18 -42.14 0.78
C PRO A 209 4.17 -42.94 -0.04
N ALA A 210 3.04 -42.34 -0.41
CA ALA A 210 2.01 -42.96 -1.25
C ALA A 210 1.79 -42.13 -2.52
N PRO A 211 1.36 -42.75 -3.64
CA PRO A 211 0.94 -42.01 -4.82
C PRO A 211 -0.18 -41.04 -4.45
N VAL A 212 0.11 -39.74 -4.52
CA VAL A 212 -0.88 -38.70 -4.35
C VAL A 212 -1.62 -38.53 -5.67
N PRO A 213 -2.96 -38.66 -5.71
CA PRO A 213 -3.73 -38.16 -6.84
C PRO A 213 -3.60 -36.63 -6.85
N LEU A 214 -2.77 -36.10 -7.74
CA LEU A 214 -2.58 -34.65 -7.89
C LEU A 214 -3.93 -33.98 -8.24
N PRO A 215 -4.27 -32.83 -7.63
CA PRO A 215 -5.59 -32.22 -7.78
C PRO A 215 -5.88 -31.75 -9.22
N VAL A 216 -6.72 -32.58 -9.86
CA VAL A 216 -7.77 -32.37 -10.87
C VAL A 216 -7.42 -32.01 -12.32
N GLY A 217 -7.61 -33.03 -13.16
CA GLY A 217 -7.78 -33.03 -14.62
C GLY A 217 -7.73 -34.47 -15.12
N VAL A 218 -8.80 -35.24 -14.90
CA VAL A 218 -8.93 -36.72 -15.03
C VAL A 218 -8.19 -37.31 -16.25
N LEU A 219 -7.12 -38.08 -16.02
CA LEU A 219 -6.58 -39.15 -16.89
C LEU A 219 -5.71 -40.11 -16.01
N PRO A 220 -5.45 -41.37 -16.43
CA PRO A 220 -5.01 -42.44 -15.53
C PRO A 220 -3.63 -42.22 -14.91
N VAL A 221 -3.37 -42.96 -13.82
CA VAL A 221 -2.14 -42.97 -13.00
C VAL A 221 -0.87 -42.71 -13.82
N GLY A 222 -0.12 -41.66 -13.46
CA GLY A 222 1.16 -41.29 -14.10
C GLY A 222 1.14 -40.00 -14.94
N VAL A 223 0.15 -39.11 -14.73
CA VAL A 223 -0.09 -37.95 -15.60
C VAL A 223 -0.27 -36.66 -14.77
N LEU A 224 0.70 -35.74 -14.83
CA LEU A 224 0.74 -34.45 -14.11
C LEU A 224 -0.30 -33.42 -14.61
N PRO A 225 -1.08 -32.72 -13.78
CA PRO A 225 -2.14 -31.82 -14.26
C PRO A 225 -1.61 -30.59 -15.02
N VAL A 226 -2.40 -30.13 -16.00
CA VAL A 226 -2.35 -28.79 -16.60
C VAL A 226 -3.51 -28.00 -16.02
N GLY A 227 -3.28 -26.83 -15.45
CA GLY A 227 -4.35 -26.09 -14.77
C GLY A 227 -3.97 -24.69 -14.32
N VAL A 228 -5.01 -23.93 -13.94
CA VAL A 228 -4.90 -22.56 -13.46
C VAL A 228 -5.27 -22.53 -11.97
N LEU A 229 -4.35 -22.11 -11.11
CA LEU A 229 -4.62 -21.87 -9.69
C LEU A 229 -5.04 -20.41 -9.52
N PRO A 230 -6.27 -20.12 -9.06
CA PRO A 230 -6.75 -18.76 -8.87
C PRO A 230 -6.08 -18.09 -7.66
N VAL A 231 -5.57 -16.87 -7.84
CA VAL A 231 -4.89 -16.07 -6.82
C VAL A 231 -5.39 -14.61 -6.84
N GLY A 232 -6.71 -14.44 -6.80
CA GLY A 232 -7.34 -13.12 -6.81
C GLY A 232 -7.24 -12.44 -8.17
N ASP A 233 -6.41 -11.40 -8.28
CA ASP A 233 -6.15 -10.72 -9.57
C ASP A 233 -5.06 -11.38 -10.40
N LEU A 234 -4.36 -12.35 -9.82
CA LEU A 234 -3.35 -13.14 -10.47
C LEU A 234 -3.80 -14.59 -10.54
N GLU A 235 -3.09 -15.35 -11.35
CA GLU A 235 -3.25 -16.78 -11.46
C GLU A 235 -1.88 -17.45 -11.63
N VAL A 236 -1.77 -18.69 -11.16
CA VAL A 236 -0.61 -19.54 -11.47
C VAL A 236 -1.04 -20.52 -12.56
N ARG A 237 -0.28 -20.54 -13.66
CA ARG A 237 -0.45 -21.52 -14.73
C ARG A 237 0.56 -22.64 -14.56
N LEU A 238 0.06 -23.87 -14.54
CA LEU A 238 0.83 -25.09 -14.60
C LEU A 238 0.68 -25.68 -16.00
N ASP A 239 1.67 -25.46 -16.86
CA ASP A 239 1.67 -25.98 -18.23
C ASP A 239 2.51 -27.26 -18.31
N ARG A 240 1.98 -28.32 -18.92
CA ARG A 240 2.75 -29.57 -19.07
C ARG A 240 3.79 -29.41 -20.17
N VAL A 241 5.03 -29.79 -19.85
CA VAL A 241 6.13 -29.87 -20.81
C VAL A 241 6.30 -31.31 -21.29
N ASP A 242 6.32 -32.27 -20.35
CA ASP A 242 6.38 -33.70 -20.64
C ASP A 242 5.69 -34.53 -19.52
N ALA A 243 5.93 -35.85 -19.46
CA ALA A 243 5.26 -36.73 -18.52
C ALA A 243 5.60 -36.45 -17.04
N GLU A 244 6.79 -35.93 -16.77
CA GLU A 244 7.31 -35.70 -15.41
C GLU A 244 7.56 -34.21 -15.13
N THR A 245 7.43 -33.35 -16.15
CA THR A 245 7.80 -31.93 -16.08
C THR A 245 6.61 -31.01 -16.37
N LEU A 246 6.35 -30.10 -15.45
CA LEU A 246 5.46 -28.95 -15.60
C LEU A 246 6.27 -27.64 -15.58
N ARG A 247 5.69 -26.61 -16.17
CA ARG A 247 6.13 -25.22 -16.10
C ARG A 247 5.18 -24.46 -15.19
N TRP A 248 5.72 -23.82 -14.17
CA TRP A 248 5.00 -22.92 -13.27
C TRP A 248 5.23 -21.49 -13.72
N SER A 249 4.16 -20.72 -13.95
CA SER A 249 4.25 -19.32 -14.32
C SER A 249 3.14 -18.50 -13.68
N TRP A 250 3.44 -17.23 -13.37
CA TRP A 250 2.45 -16.27 -12.90
C TRP A 250 1.86 -15.50 -14.09
N ALA A 251 0.57 -15.22 -14.03
CA ALA A 251 -0.11 -14.35 -14.99
C ALA A 251 -1.14 -13.48 -14.28
N THR A 252 -1.55 -12.39 -14.92
CA THR A 252 -2.74 -11.65 -14.51
C THR A 252 -3.99 -12.47 -14.81
N ALA A 253 -4.92 -12.55 -13.87
CA ALA A 253 -6.20 -13.21 -14.08
C ALA A 253 -7.02 -12.47 -15.14
N GLU A 254 -7.79 -13.20 -15.95
CA GLU A 254 -8.68 -12.61 -16.96
C GLU A 254 -9.78 -11.74 -16.32
N SER A 255 -10.19 -12.09 -15.10
CA SER A 255 -11.22 -11.40 -14.33
C SER A 255 -10.67 -11.07 -12.93
N PRO A 256 -9.89 -9.99 -12.79
CA PRO A 256 -9.44 -9.55 -11.48
C PRO A 256 -10.64 -9.18 -10.59
N ILE A 257 -10.52 -9.44 -9.30
CA ILE A 257 -11.61 -9.30 -8.33
C ILE A 257 -11.49 -8.03 -7.48
N PHE A 258 -10.31 -7.41 -7.41
CA PHE A 258 -10.10 -6.17 -6.66
C PHE A 258 -10.36 -4.93 -7.53
N PRO A 259 -10.81 -3.80 -6.94
CA PRO A 259 -11.06 -2.57 -7.68
C PRO A 259 -9.80 -1.97 -8.31
N ASP A 260 -8.64 -2.15 -7.67
CA ASP A 260 -7.32 -1.78 -8.18
C ASP A 260 -6.48 -3.07 -8.35
N PRO A 261 -6.48 -3.68 -9.55
CA PRO A 261 -5.85 -4.97 -9.76
C PRO A 261 -4.34 -4.97 -9.57
N LEU A 262 -3.78 -6.06 -9.03
CA LEU A 262 -2.32 -6.27 -9.04
C LEU A 262 -1.83 -6.47 -10.48
N THR A 263 -0.82 -5.69 -10.85
CA THR A 263 -0.14 -5.80 -12.16
C THR A 263 1.29 -6.33 -12.05
N THR A 264 1.86 -6.32 -10.84
CA THR A 264 3.21 -6.84 -10.58
C THR A 264 3.13 -8.31 -10.23
N LEU A 265 3.85 -9.15 -10.99
CA LEU A 265 3.93 -10.58 -10.74
C LEU A 265 4.90 -10.87 -9.57
N PRO A 266 4.61 -11.88 -8.73
CA PRO A 266 5.55 -12.31 -7.68
C PRO A 266 6.88 -12.74 -8.30
N ASP A 267 6.80 -13.47 -9.42
CA ASP A 267 7.94 -13.89 -10.22
C ASP A 267 7.54 -13.83 -11.69
N ASP A 268 8.30 -13.07 -12.48
CA ASP A 268 8.13 -12.90 -13.92
C ASP A 268 8.85 -13.97 -14.73
N GLU A 269 9.78 -14.70 -14.10
CA GLU A 269 10.48 -15.81 -14.74
C GLU A 269 9.80 -17.15 -14.42
N PRO A 270 9.35 -17.92 -15.43
CA PRO A 270 8.74 -19.22 -15.21
C PRO A 270 9.73 -20.21 -14.61
N THR A 271 9.21 -21.12 -13.79
CA THR A 271 9.97 -22.13 -13.04
C THR A 271 9.57 -23.53 -13.46
N THR A 272 10.37 -24.54 -13.09
CA THR A 272 10.15 -25.93 -13.51
C THR A 272 9.70 -26.77 -12.33
N VAL A 273 8.65 -27.57 -12.49
CA VAL A 273 8.18 -28.52 -11.48
C VAL A 273 8.35 -29.91 -12.04
N ARG A 274 9.26 -30.70 -11.45
CA ARG A 274 9.47 -32.11 -11.78
C ARG A 274 8.79 -32.98 -10.75
N VAL A 275 8.09 -34.01 -11.19
CA VAL A 275 7.47 -34.99 -10.30
C VAL A 275 7.89 -36.39 -10.73
N THR A 276 8.65 -37.05 -9.87
CA THR A 276 9.13 -38.42 -10.10
C THR A 276 8.40 -39.38 -9.17
N THR A 277 8.00 -40.54 -9.71
CA THR A 277 7.38 -41.61 -8.93
C THR A 277 8.37 -42.77 -8.80
N GLY A 278 8.59 -43.21 -7.57
CA GLY A 278 9.48 -44.32 -7.25
C GLY A 278 8.82 -45.33 -6.30
N PRO A 279 9.55 -46.40 -5.94
CA PRO A 279 9.06 -47.41 -5.00
C PRO A 279 8.74 -46.84 -3.62
N ASP A 280 9.43 -45.76 -3.23
CA ASP A 280 9.27 -45.08 -1.93
C ASP A 280 8.21 -43.97 -1.96
N GLY A 281 7.50 -43.80 -3.09
CA GLY A 281 6.43 -42.82 -3.25
C GLY A 281 6.72 -41.74 -4.30
N VAL A 282 6.19 -40.54 -4.10
CA VAL A 282 6.27 -39.42 -5.07
C VAL A 282 7.22 -38.35 -4.54
N THR A 283 8.10 -37.86 -5.42
CA THR A 283 8.98 -36.72 -5.13
C THR A 283 8.67 -35.59 -6.10
N LEU A 284 8.31 -34.43 -5.56
CA LEU A 284 8.13 -33.18 -6.29
C LEU A 284 9.34 -32.28 -6.07
N ARG A 285 9.87 -31.71 -7.15
CA ARG A 285 10.96 -30.73 -7.15
C ARG A 285 10.53 -29.50 -7.95
N HIS A 286 10.35 -28.37 -7.30
CA HIS A 286 10.07 -27.08 -7.94
C HIS A 286 11.37 -26.27 -8.01
N GLU A 287 11.99 -26.24 -9.18
CA GLU A 287 13.31 -25.70 -9.50
C GLU A 287 13.24 -24.27 -10.02
N GLY A 288 14.27 -23.47 -9.72
CA GLY A 288 14.35 -22.08 -10.16
C GLY A 288 13.51 -21.13 -9.30
N VAL A 289 13.16 -21.50 -8.08
CA VAL A 289 12.33 -20.67 -7.19
C VAL A 289 13.16 -19.53 -6.59
N ARG A 290 12.64 -18.29 -6.59
CA ARG A 290 13.24 -17.20 -5.78
C ARG A 290 13.31 -17.62 -4.32
N GLY A 291 14.47 -17.47 -3.68
CA GLY A 291 14.70 -17.94 -2.31
C GLY A 291 13.66 -17.45 -1.29
N ARG A 292 13.30 -16.17 -1.34
CA ARG A 292 12.24 -15.58 -0.50
C ARG A 292 10.86 -16.24 -0.65
N HIS A 293 10.58 -16.89 -1.79
CA HIS A 293 9.31 -17.58 -2.04
C HIS A 293 9.35 -19.07 -1.68
N ALA A 294 10.53 -19.63 -1.39
CA ALA A 294 10.72 -21.08 -1.29
C ALA A 294 9.88 -21.70 -0.16
N VAL A 295 9.84 -21.06 1.02
CA VAL A 295 9.04 -21.55 2.15
C VAL A 295 7.54 -21.46 1.84
N ALA A 296 7.07 -20.34 1.29
CA ALA A 296 5.67 -20.15 0.94
C ALA A 296 5.20 -21.16 -0.13
N LEU A 297 5.97 -21.32 -1.22
CA LEU A 297 5.67 -22.32 -2.25
C LEU A 297 5.71 -23.74 -1.71
N GLY A 298 6.60 -24.01 -0.75
CA GLY A 298 6.63 -25.26 -0.02
C GLY A 298 5.32 -25.56 0.71
N LEU A 299 4.79 -24.61 1.48
CA LEU A 299 3.53 -24.75 2.21
C LEU A 299 2.32 -24.91 1.27
N ILE A 300 2.33 -24.20 0.14
CA ILE A 300 1.32 -24.36 -0.92
C ILE A 300 1.39 -25.78 -1.47
N TRP A 301 2.59 -26.28 -1.79
CA TRP A 301 2.75 -27.66 -2.28
C TRP A 301 2.34 -28.69 -1.25
N ASP A 302 2.64 -28.50 0.03
CA ASP A 302 2.17 -29.41 1.08
C ASP A 302 0.65 -29.53 1.06
N HIS A 303 -0.07 -28.41 0.97
CA HIS A 303 -1.52 -28.44 0.85
C HIS A 303 -2.03 -29.07 -0.47
N LEU A 304 -1.43 -28.71 -1.61
CA LEU A 304 -1.84 -29.24 -2.92
C LEU A 304 -1.56 -30.75 -3.05
N LEU A 305 -0.53 -31.27 -2.38
CA LEU A 305 -0.21 -32.69 -2.36
C LEU A 305 -1.06 -33.47 -1.34
N ASP A 306 -1.58 -32.82 -0.29
CA ASP A 306 -2.33 -33.52 0.75
C ASP A 306 -3.86 -33.39 0.62
N GLY A 307 -4.34 -32.50 -0.27
CA GLY A 307 -5.76 -32.18 -0.38
C GLY A 307 -6.32 -32.17 -1.81
N THR A 308 -7.58 -32.57 -1.93
CA THR A 308 -8.41 -32.40 -3.15
C THR A 308 -9.52 -31.36 -2.97
N GLY A 309 -9.46 -30.61 -1.87
CA GLY A 309 -10.46 -29.60 -1.48
C GLY A 309 -10.28 -28.25 -2.17
N PRO A 310 -11.18 -27.29 -1.87
CA PRO A 310 -11.04 -25.92 -2.36
C PRO A 310 -9.75 -25.28 -1.85
N HIS A 311 -9.19 -24.40 -2.66
CA HIS A 311 -7.99 -23.65 -2.31
C HIS A 311 -8.29 -22.67 -1.15
N PRO A 312 -7.62 -22.80 0.02
CA PRO A 312 -8.00 -22.09 1.24
C PRO A 312 -7.84 -20.57 1.15
N TRP A 313 -6.98 -20.08 0.24
CA TRP A 313 -6.79 -18.64 -0.01
C TRP A 313 -7.89 -17.98 -0.83
N VAL A 314 -8.67 -18.75 -1.61
CA VAL A 314 -9.64 -18.17 -2.55
C VAL A 314 -10.74 -17.41 -1.82
N GLU A 315 -11.28 -17.97 -0.74
CA GLU A 315 -12.37 -17.33 -0.01
C GLU A 315 -11.88 -16.11 0.77
N THR A 316 -10.68 -16.19 1.37
CA THR A 316 -10.05 -15.03 2.03
C THR A 316 -9.82 -13.89 1.05
N LEU A 317 -9.31 -14.18 -0.16
CA LEU A 317 -9.11 -13.17 -1.21
C LEU A 317 -10.42 -12.54 -1.68
N ARG A 318 -11.50 -13.32 -1.82
CA ARG A 318 -12.83 -12.80 -2.15
C ARG A 318 -13.38 -11.89 -1.04
N GLY A 319 -13.22 -12.29 0.22
CA GLY A 319 -13.60 -11.47 1.37
C GLY A 319 -12.86 -10.12 1.36
N GLN A 320 -11.53 -10.15 1.18
CA GLN A 320 -10.72 -8.93 1.07
C GLN A 320 -11.13 -8.06 -0.13
N ALA A 321 -11.46 -8.66 -1.28
CA ALA A 321 -11.90 -7.93 -2.46
C ALA A 321 -13.27 -7.25 -2.26
N ALA A 322 -14.21 -7.92 -1.58
CA ALA A 322 -15.50 -7.35 -1.23
C ALA A 322 -15.36 -6.15 -0.28
N GLU A 323 -14.51 -6.26 0.75
CA GLU A 323 -14.20 -5.15 1.65
C GLU A 323 -13.55 -3.98 0.92
N ALA A 324 -12.57 -4.25 0.04
CA ALA A 324 -11.91 -3.22 -0.75
C ALA A 324 -12.90 -2.50 -1.68
N THR A 325 -13.80 -3.24 -2.33
CA THR A 325 -14.85 -2.66 -3.19
C THR A 325 -15.79 -1.76 -2.39
N ALA A 326 -16.26 -2.21 -1.22
CA ALA A 326 -17.11 -1.42 -0.35
C ALA A 326 -16.41 -0.13 0.12
N GLN A 327 -15.12 -0.22 0.45
CA GLN A 327 -14.33 0.95 0.84
C GLN A 327 -14.10 1.92 -0.31
N ALA A 328 -13.81 1.42 -1.52
CA ALA A 328 -13.65 2.24 -2.73
C ALA A 328 -14.97 2.94 -3.12
N GLU A 329 -16.11 2.27 -2.97
CA GLU A 329 -17.43 2.89 -3.14
C GLU A 329 -17.68 3.99 -2.09
N LYS A 330 -17.39 3.72 -0.82
CA LYS A 330 -17.53 4.71 0.25
C LYS A 330 -16.65 5.93 0.01
N ALA A 331 -15.40 5.72 -0.42
CA ALA A 331 -14.48 6.79 -0.76
C ALA A 331 -14.98 7.62 -1.94
N ARG A 332 -15.47 6.98 -3.01
CA ARG A 332 -16.09 7.66 -4.17
C ARG A 332 -17.31 8.47 -3.77
N ARG A 333 -18.18 7.94 -2.92
CA ARG A 333 -19.35 8.67 -2.38
C ARG A 333 -18.93 9.89 -1.59
N LEU A 334 -17.99 9.73 -0.65
CA LEU A 334 -17.48 10.84 0.15
C LEU A 334 -16.81 11.91 -0.73
N GLN A 335 -16.04 11.50 -1.75
CA GLN A 335 -15.44 12.42 -2.70
C GLN A 335 -16.51 13.17 -3.50
N ALA A 336 -17.54 12.48 -3.99
CA ALA A 336 -18.66 13.10 -4.71
C ALA A 336 -19.46 14.07 -3.82
N GLU A 337 -19.69 13.73 -2.54
CA GLU A 337 -20.33 14.60 -1.56
C GLU A 337 -19.48 15.85 -1.27
N GLN A 338 -18.16 15.68 -1.08
CA GLN A 338 -17.24 16.80 -0.88
C GLN A 338 -17.17 17.70 -2.12
N GLU A 339 -17.13 17.11 -3.30
CA GLU A 339 -17.17 17.86 -4.55
C GLU A 339 -18.50 18.61 -4.70
N ALA A 340 -19.62 17.95 -4.42
CA ALA A 340 -20.92 18.60 -4.49
C ALA A 340 -21.05 19.75 -3.48
N ALA A 341 -20.53 19.58 -2.26
CA ALA A 341 -20.48 20.64 -1.27
C ALA A 341 -19.60 21.82 -1.70
N ARG A 342 -18.47 21.56 -2.38
CA ARG A 342 -17.58 22.62 -2.92
C ARG A 342 -18.25 23.44 -4.02
N TRP A 343 -19.14 22.82 -4.79
CA TRP A 343 -19.83 23.46 -5.91
C TRP A 343 -21.26 23.91 -5.60
N GLY A 344 -21.77 23.67 -4.38
CA GLY A 344 -23.13 24.04 -3.98
C GLY A 344 -24.23 23.21 -4.68
N GLY A 345 -23.91 21.99 -5.12
CA GLY A 345 -24.80 21.12 -5.90
C GLY A 345 -24.03 20.11 -6.76
N PRO A 346 -24.65 19.49 -7.77
CA PRO A 346 -23.95 18.59 -8.70
C PRO A 346 -22.73 19.27 -9.34
N PRO A 347 -21.63 18.54 -9.59
CA PRO A 347 -20.41 19.12 -10.13
C PRO A 347 -20.66 19.73 -11.53
N PRO A 348 -20.04 20.88 -11.85
CA PRO A 348 -20.20 21.52 -13.16
C PRO A 348 -19.57 20.71 -14.30
N SER A 349 -19.73 21.23 -15.51
CA SER A 349 -19.04 20.77 -16.71
C SER A 349 -17.51 20.76 -16.52
N ASP A 350 -16.81 19.86 -17.23
CA ASP A 350 -15.35 19.79 -17.18
C ASP A 350 -14.67 21.10 -17.62
N ARG A 351 -15.33 21.91 -18.45
CA ARG A 351 -14.85 23.23 -18.86
C ARG A 351 -14.74 24.16 -17.65
N VAL A 352 -15.81 24.27 -16.86
CA VAL A 352 -15.83 25.08 -15.63
C VAL A 352 -14.91 24.50 -14.55
N ARG A 353 -14.78 23.17 -14.44
CA ARG A 353 -13.85 22.54 -13.47
C ARG A 353 -12.39 22.94 -13.70
N ARG A 354 -11.98 23.23 -14.94
CA ARG A 354 -10.62 23.64 -15.29
C ARG A 354 -10.29 25.10 -14.93
N LEU A 355 -11.28 25.95 -14.66
CA LEU A 355 -11.13 27.37 -14.36
C LEU A 355 -10.93 27.64 -12.86
N PHE A 356 -9.99 26.91 -12.22
CA PHE A 356 -9.79 26.82 -10.77
C PHE A 356 -9.96 28.15 -9.97
N GLY A 357 -10.43 28.05 -8.72
CA GLY A 357 -10.51 29.17 -7.76
C GLY A 357 -11.74 30.07 -7.93
N HIS A 358 -11.81 30.84 -9.02
CA HIS A 358 -12.86 31.85 -9.22
C HIS A 358 -14.22 31.23 -9.55
N ALA A 359 -14.26 30.18 -10.37
CA ALA A 359 -15.49 29.44 -10.67
C ALA A 359 -16.11 28.79 -9.41
N GLN A 360 -15.29 28.26 -8.50
CA GLN A 360 -15.78 27.71 -7.24
C GLN A 360 -16.31 28.80 -6.30
N SER A 361 -15.67 29.98 -6.29
CA SER A 361 -16.15 31.14 -5.52
C SER A 361 -17.51 31.61 -6.04
N LEU A 362 -17.67 31.75 -7.36
CA LEU A 362 -18.96 32.11 -7.96
C LEU A 362 -20.03 31.05 -7.70
N ALA A 363 -19.71 29.75 -7.78
CA ALA A 363 -20.65 28.68 -7.48
C ALA A 363 -21.22 28.73 -6.05
N ARG A 364 -20.41 29.17 -5.08
CA ARG A 364 -20.84 29.36 -3.68
C ARG A 364 -21.69 30.60 -3.48
N ILE A 365 -21.47 31.65 -4.28
CA ILE A 365 -22.27 32.87 -4.27
C ILE A 365 -23.62 32.61 -4.95
N ASP A 366 -23.59 32.13 -6.19
CA ASP A 366 -24.77 31.82 -7.00
C ASP A 366 -24.47 30.74 -8.04
N ARG A 367 -24.82 29.49 -7.70
CA ARG A 367 -24.64 28.34 -8.59
C ARG A 367 -25.43 28.47 -9.90
N ARG A 368 -26.65 29.00 -9.85
CA ARG A 368 -27.52 29.12 -11.03
C ARG A 368 -26.95 30.14 -12.01
N LEU A 369 -26.34 31.20 -11.50
CA LEU A 369 -25.70 32.21 -12.32
C LEU A 369 -24.50 31.63 -13.08
N LEU A 370 -23.64 30.87 -12.39
CA LEU A 370 -22.51 30.17 -13.01
C LEU A 370 -22.97 29.24 -14.14
N ASP A 371 -23.98 28.40 -13.89
CA ASP A 371 -24.49 27.46 -14.89
C ASP A 371 -25.08 28.18 -16.12
N ARG A 372 -25.72 29.34 -15.92
CA ARG A 372 -26.22 30.17 -17.02
C ARG A 372 -25.09 30.79 -17.84
N ILE A 373 -24.01 31.24 -17.20
CA ILE A 373 -22.84 31.79 -17.92
C ILE A 373 -22.14 30.70 -18.74
N ASP A 374 -22.00 29.49 -18.20
CA ASP A 374 -21.41 28.34 -18.94
C ASP A 374 -22.23 28.00 -20.20
N ALA A 375 -23.56 28.08 -20.11
CA ALA A 375 -24.46 27.78 -21.22
C ALA A 375 -24.48 28.84 -22.34
N LEU A 376 -23.89 30.02 -22.13
CA LEU A 376 -23.90 31.09 -23.14
C LEU A 376 -22.88 30.85 -24.27
N PRO A 377 -23.19 31.32 -25.49
CA PRO A 377 -22.18 31.46 -26.55
C PRO A 377 -21.04 32.39 -26.14
N ALA A 378 -19.85 32.19 -26.72
CA ALA A 378 -18.63 32.95 -26.43
C ALA A 378 -18.82 34.48 -26.50
N ASP A 379 -19.53 34.98 -27.51
CA ASP A 379 -19.75 36.43 -27.69
C ASP A 379 -20.60 37.00 -26.54
N ARG A 380 -21.64 36.26 -26.13
CA ARG A 380 -22.48 36.64 -24.98
C ARG A 380 -21.71 36.55 -23.66
N GLN A 381 -20.78 35.60 -23.51
CA GLN A 381 -19.88 35.55 -22.36
C GLN A 381 -19.01 36.82 -22.28
N ARG A 382 -18.47 37.30 -23.42
CA ARG A 382 -17.73 38.58 -23.46
C ARG A 382 -18.58 39.77 -23.08
N GLU A 383 -19.80 39.87 -23.61
CA GLU A 383 -20.71 40.96 -23.27
C GLU A 383 -21.04 40.99 -21.77
N VAL A 384 -21.27 39.82 -21.17
CA VAL A 384 -21.50 39.67 -19.72
C VAL A 384 -20.28 40.10 -18.93
N ALA A 385 -19.07 39.73 -19.37
CA ALA A 385 -17.83 40.14 -18.73
C ALA A 385 -17.69 41.68 -18.73
N CYS A 386 -17.86 42.33 -19.89
CA CYS A 386 -17.80 43.80 -20.00
C CYS A 386 -18.88 44.48 -19.15
N TRP A 387 -20.11 43.96 -19.18
CA TRP A 387 -21.20 44.46 -18.34
C TRP A 387 -20.85 44.39 -16.84
N ALA A 388 -20.31 43.26 -16.37
CA ALA A 388 -19.95 43.06 -14.97
C ALA A 388 -18.79 43.96 -14.56
N ALA A 389 -17.75 44.06 -15.39
CA ALA A 389 -16.61 44.94 -15.17
C ALA A 389 -17.04 46.41 -15.05
N ARG A 390 -17.91 46.88 -15.95
CA ARG A 390 -18.48 48.23 -15.87
C ARG A 390 -19.23 48.47 -14.56
N ARG A 391 -20.07 47.52 -14.14
CA ARG A 391 -20.78 47.60 -12.85
C ARG A 391 -19.82 47.64 -11.67
N ALA A 392 -18.76 46.83 -11.67
CA ALA A 392 -17.73 46.85 -10.63
C ALA A 392 -17.01 48.22 -10.57
N MET A 393 -16.62 48.77 -11.73
CA MET A 393 -15.93 50.05 -11.78
C MET A 393 -16.83 51.19 -11.31
N ARG A 394 -18.12 51.15 -11.65
CA ARG A 394 -19.10 52.14 -11.21
C ARG A 394 -19.27 52.15 -9.70
N VAL A 395 -19.52 51.00 -9.10
CA VAL A 395 -19.80 50.91 -7.66
C VAL A 395 -18.56 51.32 -6.83
N ALA A 396 -17.36 51.10 -7.36
CA ALA A 396 -16.11 51.53 -6.76
C ALA A 396 -15.72 52.98 -7.06
N GLY A 397 -16.50 53.71 -7.88
CA GLY A 397 -16.20 55.10 -8.28
C GLY A 397 -15.02 55.25 -9.24
N LEU A 398 -14.60 54.16 -9.89
CA LEU A 398 -13.42 54.10 -10.77
C LEU A 398 -13.72 54.53 -12.21
N GLU A 399 -15.00 54.58 -12.62
CA GLU A 399 -15.40 55.01 -13.97
C GLU A 399 -15.02 56.47 -14.30
N GLN A 400 -14.74 57.31 -13.28
CA GLN A 400 -14.39 58.73 -13.48
C GLN A 400 -12.90 58.94 -13.79
N LEU A 401 -12.07 57.91 -13.65
CA LEU A 401 -10.65 58.00 -13.95
C LEU A 401 -10.43 57.72 -15.45
N ASP A 402 -9.90 58.69 -16.18
CA ASP A 402 -9.76 58.64 -17.64
C ASP A 402 -9.11 57.33 -18.13
N TRP A 403 -8.04 56.89 -17.46
CA TRP A 403 -7.30 55.69 -17.85
C TRP A 403 -8.07 54.38 -17.62
N ILE A 404 -9.07 54.36 -16.72
CA ILE A 404 -9.99 53.24 -16.51
C ILE A 404 -11.16 53.34 -17.49
N ALA A 405 -11.70 54.54 -17.70
CA ALA A 405 -12.77 54.79 -18.66
C ALA A 405 -12.34 54.38 -20.09
N ASP A 406 -11.12 54.75 -20.50
CA ASP A 406 -10.54 54.37 -21.78
C ASP A 406 -10.39 52.85 -21.93
N ALA A 407 -10.01 52.17 -20.85
CA ALA A 407 -9.85 50.71 -20.83
C ALA A 407 -11.20 49.99 -20.95
N LEU A 408 -12.24 50.45 -20.24
CA LEU A 408 -13.60 49.94 -20.37
C LEU A 408 -14.15 50.14 -21.79
N ALA A 409 -13.98 51.34 -22.35
CA ALA A 409 -14.42 51.65 -23.71
C ALA A 409 -13.71 50.77 -24.74
N ALA A 410 -12.40 50.53 -24.58
CA ALA A 410 -11.67 49.61 -25.44
C ALA A 410 -12.26 48.19 -25.40
N ALA A 411 -12.51 47.65 -24.21
CA ALA A 411 -13.06 46.31 -24.08
C ALA A 411 -14.47 46.18 -24.67
N GLU A 412 -15.32 47.20 -24.53
CA GLU A 412 -16.68 47.22 -25.08
C GLU A 412 -16.71 47.33 -26.61
N ASP A 413 -15.75 48.05 -27.19
CA ASP A 413 -15.55 48.09 -28.64
C ASP A 413 -14.92 46.79 -29.19
N GLY A 414 -14.66 45.80 -28.34
CA GLY A 414 -13.94 44.57 -28.70
C GLY A 414 -12.45 44.79 -28.99
N ARG A 415 -11.90 45.94 -28.61
CA ARG A 415 -10.47 46.26 -28.74
C ARG A 415 -9.70 45.66 -27.56
N PRO A 416 -8.42 45.26 -27.76
CA PRO A 416 -7.60 44.77 -26.66
C PRO A 416 -7.39 45.86 -25.60
N LEU A 417 -7.37 45.44 -24.34
CA LEU A 417 -7.06 46.33 -23.23
C LEU A 417 -5.66 46.95 -23.36
N PRO A 418 -5.43 48.15 -22.82
CA PRO A 418 -4.10 48.74 -22.79
C PRO A 418 -3.08 47.82 -22.11
N ARG A 419 -1.84 47.84 -22.59
CA ARG A 419 -0.75 46.95 -22.15
C ARG A 419 -0.57 46.89 -20.62
N ALA A 420 -0.79 48.00 -19.92
CA ALA A 420 -0.69 48.07 -18.46
C ALA A 420 -1.68 47.15 -17.71
N PHE A 421 -2.81 46.79 -18.34
CA PHE A 421 -3.84 45.90 -17.78
C PHE A 421 -3.61 44.43 -18.15
N THR A 422 -2.81 44.15 -19.18
CA THR A 422 -2.60 42.79 -19.69
C THR A 422 -1.27 42.21 -19.23
N GLU A 423 -0.23 43.03 -19.05
CA GLU A 423 1.07 42.58 -18.57
C GLU A 423 1.04 42.17 -17.11
N GLN A 424 1.68 41.03 -16.80
CA GLN A 424 1.77 40.48 -15.44
C GLN A 424 0.40 40.43 -14.74
N ASN A 425 -0.66 40.09 -15.49
CA ASN A 425 -2.05 40.08 -15.02
C ASN A 425 -2.48 41.43 -14.41
N GLY A 426 -2.11 42.54 -15.06
CA GLY A 426 -2.53 43.88 -14.67
C GLY A 426 -1.81 44.44 -13.44
N ALA A 427 -0.70 43.83 -13.00
CA ALA A 427 0.04 44.28 -11.81
C ALA A 427 0.48 45.75 -11.89
N ALA A 428 0.88 46.23 -13.07
CA ALA A 428 1.25 47.63 -13.27
C ALA A 428 0.06 48.58 -13.07
N ALA A 429 -1.09 48.25 -13.66
CA ALA A 429 -2.32 49.04 -13.50
C ALA A 429 -2.88 48.96 -12.07
N TYR A 430 -2.74 47.83 -11.39
CA TYR A 430 -3.06 47.69 -9.96
C TYR A 430 -2.13 48.53 -9.07
N GLY A 431 -0.83 48.55 -9.37
CA GLY A 431 0.13 49.41 -8.67
C GLY A 431 -0.20 50.90 -8.82
N ARG A 432 -0.65 51.31 -10.03
CA ARG A 432 -1.19 52.65 -10.26
C ARG A 432 -2.44 52.90 -9.44
N LEU A 433 -3.42 52.00 -9.46
CA LEU A 433 -4.65 52.11 -8.65
C LEU A 433 -4.36 52.36 -7.17
N MET A 434 -3.35 51.68 -6.61
CA MET A 434 -3.03 51.80 -5.19
C MET A 434 -2.26 53.07 -4.81
N SER A 435 -1.64 53.73 -5.79
CA SER A 435 -0.76 54.89 -5.56
C SER A 435 -1.37 56.21 -6.05
N ASP A 436 -2.39 56.15 -6.89
CA ASP A 436 -3.03 57.30 -7.51
C ASP A 436 -3.91 58.06 -6.48
N PRO A 437 -3.61 59.33 -6.18
CA PRO A 437 -4.35 60.10 -5.17
C PRO A 437 -5.79 60.43 -5.58
N GLU A 438 -6.12 60.33 -6.87
CA GLU A 438 -7.48 60.56 -7.36
C GLU A 438 -8.39 59.35 -7.16
N VAL A 439 -7.83 58.19 -6.81
CA VAL A 439 -8.60 56.96 -6.56
C VAL A 439 -9.39 57.09 -5.26
N PRO A 440 -10.73 56.88 -5.29
CA PRO A 440 -11.54 56.88 -4.08
C PRO A 440 -11.08 55.81 -3.09
N HIS A 441 -11.24 56.11 -1.80
CA HIS A 441 -10.86 55.18 -0.72
C HIS A 441 -12.12 54.79 0.07
N THR A 442 -12.87 53.83 -0.46
CA THR A 442 -14.05 53.28 0.23
C THR A 442 -13.76 51.86 0.69
N THR A 443 -14.28 51.50 1.86
CA THR A 443 -14.22 50.13 2.39
C THR A 443 -15.61 49.52 2.36
N ILE A 444 -15.66 48.21 2.12
CA ILE A 444 -16.89 47.41 2.20
C ILE A 444 -16.69 46.27 3.19
N PRO A 445 -17.76 45.85 3.89
CA PRO A 445 -17.72 44.64 4.68
C PRO A 445 -17.58 43.42 3.75
N LEU A 446 -16.69 42.49 4.10
CA LEU A 446 -16.66 41.18 3.47
C LEU A 446 -17.73 40.31 4.12
N THR A 447 -18.77 39.93 3.36
CA THR A 447 -19.66 38.87 3.82
C THR A 447 -18.82 37.60 4.01
N PRO A 448 -18.90 36.89 5.15
CA PRO A 448 -17.96 35.83 5.49
C PRO A 448 -18.07 34.61 4.57
N ASP A 449 -17.37 34.63 3.45
CA ASP A 449 -16.98 33.45 2.66
C ASP A 449 -15.87 32.71 3.43
N PRO A 450 -15.98 31.39 3.62
CA PRO A 450 -14.90 30.56 4.16
C PRO A 450 -13.51 30.80 3.53
N ALA A 451 -13.44 31.22 2.25
CA ALA A 451 -12.19 31.57 1.58
C ALA A 451 -11.49 32.81 2.19
N PHE A 452 -12.25 33.75 2.74
CA PHE A 452 -11.73 34.95 3.41
C PHE A 452 -11.73 34.84 4.95
N ARG A 453 -12.47 33.86 5.52
CA ARG A 453 -12.46 33.58 6.98
C ARG A 453 -11.05 33.27 7.52
N ALA A 454 -10.16 32.73 6.70
CA ALA A 454 -8.80 32.39 7.10
C ALA A 454 -7.94 33.60 7.54
N PHE A 455 -8.33 34.83 7.16
CA PHE A 455 -7.52 36.04 7.39
C PHE A 455 -8.08 36.99 8.45
N GLY A 456 -9.26 36.72 9.02
CA GLY A 456 -9.88 37.60 10.04
C GLY A 456 -10.20 39.02 9.54
N VAL A 457 -10.17 39.26 8.23
CA VAL A 457 -10.42 40.56 7.61
C VAL A 457 -11.93 40.76 7.47
N THR A 458 -12.47 41.75 8.16
CA THR A 458 -13.90 42.11 8.12
C THR A 458 -14.21 43.18 7.07
N GLU A 459 -13.20 43.96 6.67
CA GLU A 459 -13.34 45.08 5.72
C GLU A 459 -12.24 45.05 4.66
N VAL A 460 -12.59 45.40 3.42
CA VAL A 460 -11.64 45.53 2.31
C VAL A 460 -11.87 46.80 1.52
N ARG A 461 -10.81 47.32 0.90
CA ARG A 461 -10.92 48.44 -0.04
C ARG A 461 -11.74 48.02 -1.25
N GLN A 462 -12.84 48.72 -1.51
CA GLN A 462 -13.78 48.40 -2.57
C GLN A 462 -13.12 48.46 -3.96
N GLN A 463 -12.24 49.43 -4.17
CA GLN A 463 -11.49 49.60 -5.43
C GLN A 463 -10.58 48.41 -5.69
N ALA A 464 -9.90 47.91 -4.65
CA ALA A 464 -8.99 46.79 -4.75
C ALA A 464 -9.68 45.47 -5.12
N VAL A 465 -10.95 45.29 -4.73
CA VAL A 465 -11.75 44.11 -5.09
C VAL A 465 -12.53 44.29 -6.40
N ALA A 466 -12.88 45.52 -6.77
CA ALA A 466 -13.55 45.80 -8.04
C ALA A 466 -12.61 45.69 -9.23
N PHE A 467 -11.38 46.21 -9.10
CA PHE A 467 -10.43 46.34 -10.21
C PHE A 467 -10.10 45.03 -10.95
N PRO A 468 -9.95 43.88 -10.27
CA PRO A 468 -9.77 42.59 -10.94
C PRO A 468 -10.84 42.26 -12.00
N ALA A 469 -12.09 42.74 -11.83
CA ALA A 469 -13.14 42.52 -12.84
C ALA A 469 -12.80 43.14 -14.21
N LEU A 470 -12.08 44.27 -14.23
CA LEU A 470 -11.61 44.90 -15.46
C LEU A 470 -10.41 44.13 -16.05
N VAL A 471 -9.48 43.69 -15.19
CA VAL A 471 -8.33 42.87 -15.62
C VAL A 471 -8.79 41.54 -16.22
N ALA A 472 -9.87 40.94 -15.70
CA ALA A 472 -10.44 39.70 -16.20
C ALA A 472 -10.81 39.76 -17.70
N LEU A 473 -11.13 40.95 -18.23
CA LEU A 473 -11.45 41.12 -19.65
C LEU A 473 -10.25 40.81 -20.58
N ALA A 474 -9.02 40.86 -20.05
CA ALA A 474 -7.81 40.47 -20.78
C ALA A 474 -7.71 38.95 -21.04
N ASN A 475 -8.45 38.12 -20.30
CA ASN A 475 -8.38 36.67 -20.43
C ASN A 475 -8.86 36.23 -21.82
N HIS A 476 -8.16 35.32 -22.49
CA HIS A 476 -8.53 34.84 -23.83
C HIS A 476 -9.74 33.90 -23.83
N ASP A 477 -10.00 33.16 -22.74
CA ASP A 477 -11.21 32.35 -22.61
C ASP A 477 -12.40 33.24 -22.20
N PRO A 478 -13.42 33.41 -23.05
CA PRO A 478 -14.60 34.23 -22.75
C PRO A 478 -15.35 33.78 -21.49
N LEU A 479 -15.37 32.46 -21.21
CA LEU A 479 -16.04 31.92 -20.04
C LEU A 479 -15.30 32.32 -18.75
N ALA A 480 -13.98 32.22 -18.77
CA ALA A 480 -13.15 32.64 -17.64
C ALA A 480 -13.30 34.14 -17.38
N ALA A 481 -13.22 34.96 -18.43
CA ALA A 481 -13.41 36.41 -18.33
C ALA A 481 -14.77 36.76 -17.70
N ALA A 482 -15.85 36.09 -18.13
CA ALA A 482 -17.20 36.32 -17.61
C ALA A 482 -17.34 35.91 -16.13
N ILE A 483 -16.86 34.72 -15.78
CA ILE A 483 -16.91 34.19 -14.40
C ILE A 483 -16.14 35.11 -13.45
N ASP A 484 -14.91 35.47 -13.81
CA ASP A 484 -14.02 36.29 -12.98
C ASP A 484 -14.62 37.69 -12.80
N ALA A 485 -15.04 38.34 -13.90
CA ALA A 485 -15.64 39.66 -13.85
C ALA A 485 -16.94 39.71 -13.03
N VAL A 486 -17.83 38.72 -13.19
CA VAL A 486 -19.08 38.64 -12.41
C VAL A 486 -18.80 38.38 -10.93
N ARG A 487 -17.86 37.50 -10.61
CA ARG A 487 -17.48 37.19 -9.24
C ARG A 487 -16.89 38.41 -8.53
N ASP A 488 -15.96 39.10 -9.18
CA ASP A 488 -15.30 40.27 -8.60
C ASP A 488 -16.26 41.46 -8.49
N ALA A 489 -17.15 41.65 -9.47
CA ALA A 489 -18.24 42.61 -9.38
C ALA A 489 -19.18 42.30 -8.20
N ALA A 490 -19.57 41.03 -8.01
CA ALA A 490 -20.43 40.64 -6.89
C ALA A 490 -19.80 40.95 -5.53
N ILE A 491 -18.49 40.75 -5.39
CA ILE A 491 -17.76 41.10 -4.16
C ILE A 491 -17.69 42.62 -3.97
N ALA A 492 -17.40 43.37 -5.03
CA ALA A 492 -17.30 44.83 -4.98
C ALA A 492 -18.60 45.53 -4.57
N HIS A 493 -19.75 44.90 -4.76
CA HIS A 493 -21.04 45.43 -4.33
C HIS A 493 -21.31 45.25 -2.82
N GLY A 494 -20.49 44.46 -2.08
CA GLY A 494 -20.62 44.32 -0.63
C GLY A 494 -22.03 43.95 -0.18
N ASP A 495 -22.65 44.79 0.65
CA ASP A 495 -24.02 44.59 1.15
C ASP A 495 -25.08 44.62 0.03
N ASP A 496 -24.82 45.28 -1.10
CA ASP A 496 -25.71 45.34 -2.27
C ASP A 496 -25.52 44.15 -3.24
N ARG A 497 -24.74 43.13 -2.87
CA ARG A 497 -24.44 41.97 -3.72
C ARG A 497 -25.68 41.28 -4.28
N ASP A 498 -26.71 41.05 -3.47
CA ASP A 498 -27.90 40.29 -3.90
C ASP A 498 -28.70 41.05 -4.98
N ARG A 499 -28.69 42.39 -4.90
CA ARG A 499 -29.25 43.24 -5.95
C ARG A 499 -28.43 43.11 -7.24
N PHE A 500 -27.11 43.15 -7.16
CA PHE A 500 -26.24 42.93 -8.32
C PHE A 500 -26.49 41.56 -8.97
N LEU A 501 -26.60 40.49 -8.19
CA LEU A 501 -26.86 39.13 -8.70
C LEU A 501 -28.22 39.04 -9.40
N THR A 502 -29.25 39.71 -8.87
CA THR A 502 -30.57 39.80 -9.51
C THR A 502 -30.47 40.50 -10.86
N GLU A 503 -29.73 41.60 -10.94
CA GLU A 503 -29.48 42.34 -12.19
C GLU A 503 -28.65 41.50 -13.17
N ALA A 504 -27.66 40.72 -12.70
CA ALA A 504 -26.88 39.81 -13.52
C ALA A 504 -27.75 38.71 -14.13
N HIS A 505 -28.66 38.14 -13.36
CA HIS A 505 -29.63 37.18 -13.86
C HIS A 505 -30.57 37.76 -14.91
N ALA A 506 -30.94 39.04 -14.80
CA ALA A 506 -31.74 39.73 -15.82
C ALA A 506 -30.94 40.02 -17.10
N ALA A 507 -29.65 40.38 -16.97
CA ALA A 507 -28.77 40.62 -18.12
C ALA A 507 -28.49 39.35 -18.96
N LEU A 508 -28.61 38.18 -18.32
CA LEU A 508 -28.42 36.86 -18.93
C LEU A 508 -29.72 36.23 -19.47
N ALA A 509 -30.88 36.88 -19.28
CA ALA A 509 -32.17 36.39 -19.76
C ALA A 509 -32.41 36.88 -21.19
#